data_AF-A0A034W3R4-F1
#
_entry.id   AF-A0A034W3R4-F1
#
_cell.length_a   1.000
_cell.length_b   1.000
_cell.length_c   1.000
_cell.angle_alpha   90.00
_cell.angle_beta   90.00
_cell.angle_gamma   90.00
#
_symmetry.space_group_name_H-M   'P 1'
#
loop_
_entity.id
_entity.type
_entity.pdbx_description
1 polymer ?
#
loop_
_entity_poly.entity_id
_entity_poly.type
_entity_poly.pdbx_seq_one_letter_code
_entity_poly.pdbx_strand_id
1 'polypeptide(L)'
;GKDGLADVKFRKLSRILVCGRVALCREIFGDTLNESRDPDHGGPDRYTSRFFLKHCFIEQAFDMLHERGFRMAGSCGSGTAGSVAEPKPGVDTEENRWNHYNEFVFVRE
;
A
#
# COMPACT_ATOMS: atom_id res chain seq x y z
N GLY A 1 -7.32 -26.63 25.27
CA GLY A 1 -5.91 -26.28 25.07
C GLY A 1 -5.71 -24.90 25.64
N LYS A 2 -4.61 -24.70 26.36
CA LYS A 2 -4.30 -23.51 27.16
C LYS A 2 -4.53 -22.16 26.44
N ASP A 3 -5.26 -21.29 27.13
CA ASP A 3 -5.07 -19.84 27.25
C ASP A 3 -5.27 -18.96 26.00
N GLY A 4 -6.54 -18.66 25.70
CA GLY A 4 -7.14 -17.37 26.11
C GLY A 4 -6.65 -16.05 25.50
N LEU A 5 -5.64 -16.03 24.64
CA LEU A 5 -5.23 -14.84 23.88
C LEU A 5 -4.82 -15.30 22.49
N ALA A 6 -5.80 -15.63 21.64
CA ALA A 6 -5.57 -15.43 20.23
C ALA A 6 -5.39 -13.91 20.10
N ASP A 7 -4.13 -13.45 20.15
CA ASP A 7 -3.74 -12.18 19.56
C ASP A 7 -4.55 -12.11 18.28
N VAL A 8 -5.49 -11.17 18.20
CA VAL A 8 -6.22 -10.93 16.96
C VAL A 8 -5.09 -10.54 16.01
N LYS A 9 -4.58 -11.50 15.25
CA LYS A 9 -3.41 -11.34 14.40
C LYS A 9 -3.84 -10.36 13.31
N PHE A 10 -3.72 -9.07 13.60
CA PHE A 10 -3.89 -8.02 12.62
C PHE A 10 -2.88 -8.33 11.53
N ARG A 11 -3.37 -8.52 10.31
CA ARG A 11 -2.48 -8.80 9.20
C ARG A 11 -1.55 -7.62 9.03
N LYS A 12 -0.26 -7.92 8.96
CA LYS A 12 0.75 -6.87 8.81
C LYS A 12 0.63 -6.30 7.40
N LEU A 13 0.37 -4.99 7.31
CA LEU A 13 0.46 -4.28 6.04
C LEU A 13 1.93 -4.26 5.63
N SER A 14 2.27 -4.95 4.54
CA SER A 14 3.65 -5.14 4.12
C SER A 14 4.20 -3.95 3.32
N ARG A 15 3.33 -3.25 2.58
CA ARG A 15 3.67 -2.09 1.75
C ARG A 15 2.43 -1.32 1.32
N ILE A 16 2.55 0.00 1.23
CA ILE A 16 1.56 0.87 0.60
C ILE A 16 2.07 1.23 -0.80
N LEU A 17 1.36 0.81 -1.84
CA LEU A 17 1.64 1.21 -3.22
C LEU A 17 0.93 2.53 -3.53
N VAL A 18 1.58 3.36 -4.34
CA VAL A 18 1.03 4.66 -4.77
C VAL A 18 0.97 4.69 -6.29
N CYS A 19 -0.23 4.96 -6.81
CA CYS A 19 -0.52 5.06 -8.23
C CYS A 19 -1.13 6.44 -8.52
N GLY A 20 -0.68 7.11 -9.59
CA GLY A 20 -1.21 8.43 -9.95
C GLY A 20 -0.27 9.25 -10.83
N ARG A 21 -0.63 10.52 -11.03
CA ARG A 21 0.22 11.50 -11.72
C ARG A 21 1.44 11.81 -10.86
N VAL A 22 2.63 11.71 -11.43
CA VAL A 22 3.91 11.80 -10.69
C VAL A 22 4.02 13.11 -9.90
N ALA A 23 3.68 14.25 -10.52
CA ALA A 23 3.71 15.55 -9.85
C ALA A 23 2.86 15.57 -8.57
N LEU A 24 1.65 15.02 -8.61
CA LEU A 24 0.74 14.98 -7.47
C LEU A 24 1.27 14.04 -6.38
N CYS A 25 1.75 12.86 -6.76
CA CYS A 25 2.32 11.92 -5.78
C CYS A 25 3.48 12.56 -5.02
N ARG A 26 4.37 13.30 -5.70
CA ARG A 26 5.48 14.02 -5.05
C ARG A 26 4.99 15.17 -4.17
N GLU A 27 4.01 15.95 -4.62
CA GLU A 27 3.39 17.05 -3.84
C GLU A 27 2.80 16.56 -2.52
N ILE A 28 2.10 15.41 -2.57
CA ILE A 28 1.37 14.86 -1.43
C ILE A 28 2.31 14.13 -0.48
N PHE A 29 3.12 13.21 -1.00
CA PHE A 29 3.87 12.26 -0.17
C PHE A 29 5.31 12.70 0.11
N GLY A 30 5.88 13.62 -0.68
CA GLY A 30 7.21 14.20 -0.46
C GLY A 30 8.26 13.16 -0.10
N ASP A 31 8.97 13.38 1.02
CA ASP A 31 10.05 12.52 1.49
C ASP A 31 9.60 11.12 1.90
N THR A 32 8.30 10.88 2.11
CA THR A 32 7.77 9.54 2.42
C THR A 32 7.63 8.67 1.19
N LEU A 33 7.65 9.26 -0.01
CA LEU A 33 7.56 8.58 -1.30
C LEU A 33 8.89 7.91 -1.66
N ASN A 34 8.83 6.68 -2.15
CA ASN A 34 9.96 5.95 -2.69
C ASN A 34 9.74 5.66 -4.18
N GLU A 35 10.65 6.18 -5.00
CA GLU A 35 10.58 6.12 -6.47
C GLU A 35 11.48 5.02 -7.07
N SER A 36 12.21 4.27 -6.25
CA SER A 36 13.27 3.33 -6.70
C SER A 36 12.81 2.22 -7.65
N ARG A 37 11.50 1.91 -7.68
CA ARG A 37 10.89 0.90 -8.56
C ARG A 37 10.36 1.48 -9.86
N ASP A 38 10.45 2.80 -10.05
CA ASP A 38 10.06 3.46 -11.28
C ASP A 38 11.31 3.74 -12.14
N PRO A 39 11.59 2.91 -13.16
CA PRO A 39 12.74 3.10 -14.03
C PRO A 39 12.59 4.33 -14.93
N ASP A 40 11.35 4.80 -15.12
CA ASP A 40 11.06 5.94 -15.98
C ASP A 40 11.28 7.25 -15.21
N HIS A 41 12.32 7.97 -15.54
CA HIS A 41 12.62 9.29 -14.95
C HIS A 41 12.05 10.43 -15.82
N GLY A 42 11.09 10.12 -16.70
CA GLY A 42 10.40 11.08 -17.55
C GLY A 42 9.69 12.20 -16.77
N GLY A 43 9.17 13.17 -17.52
CA GLY A 43 8.65 14.42 -16.98
C GLY A 43 7.47 14.28 -15.99
N PRO A 44 7.17 15.35 -15.22
CA PRO A 44 6.20 15.33 -14.12
C PRO A 44 4.74 15.10 -14.54
N ASP A 45 4.42 15.26 -15.83
CA ASP A 45 3.07 15.09 -16.38
C ASP A 45 2.67 13.65 -16.65
N ARG A 46 3.58 12.68 -16.44
CA ARG A 46 3.26 11.26 -16.61
C ARG A 46 2.56 10.66 -15.39
N TYR A 47 2.00 9.48 -15.59
CA TYR A 47 1.43 8.64 -14.55
C TYR A 47 2.37 7.47 -14.21
N THR A 48 2.29 6.98 -12.98
CA THR A 48 3.02 5.80 -12.52
C THR A 48 2.12 4.92 -11.64
N SER A 49 2.44 3.63 -11.59
CA SER A 49 1.84 2.65 -10.69
C SER A 49 2.92 1.92 -9.87
N ARG A 50 4.12 2.49 -9.79
CA ARG A 50 5.32 1.81 -9.26
C ARG A 50 5.91 2.44 -8.01
N PHE A 51 5.36 3.56 -7.56
CA PHE A 51 5.78 4.17 -6.30
C PHE A 51 5.25 3.40 -5.09
N PHE A 52 5.91 3.61 -3.95
CA PHE A 52 5.47 3.07 -2.67
C PHE A 52 5.91 3.98 -1.53
N LEU A 53 5.25 3.90 -0.38
CA LEU A 53 5.63 4.67 0.80
C LEU A 53 6.71 3.95 1.62
N LYS A 54 7.59 4.74 2.25
CA LYS A 54 8.66 4.24 3.14
C LYS A 54 8.11 3.68 4.46
N HIS A 55 6.88 4.03 4.83
CA HIS A 55 6.16 3.52 6.01
C HIS A 55 4.99 2.62 5.60
N CYS A 56 4.41 1.93 6.59
CA CYS A 56 3.25 1.03 6.40
C CYS A 56 2.02 1.47 7.22
N PHE A 57 2.01 2.71 7.73
CA PHE A 57 0.84 3.31 8.40
C PHE A 57 -0.14 3.86 7.37
N ILE A 58 -1.29 3.22 7.20
CA ILE A 58 -2.25 3.57 6.15
C ILE A 58 -3.02 4.84 6.49
N GLU A 59 -3.33 5.04 7.77
CA GLU A 59 -4.01 6.22 8.29
C GLU A 59 -3.16 7.47 8.02
N GLN A 60 -1.84 7.39 8.24
CA GLN A 60 -0.91 8.47 7.89
C GLN A 60 -0.99 8.82 6.39
N ALA A 61 -1.07 7.83 5.50
CA ALA A 61 -1.19 8.09 4.06
C ALA A 61 -2.54 8.77 3.72
N PHE A 62 -3.61 8.39 4.41
CA PHE A 62 -4.93 8.99 4.25
C PHE A 62 -4.96 10.43 4.76
N ASP A 63 -4.33 10.71 5.90
CA ASP A 63 -4.21 12.06 6.46
C ASP A 63 -3.44 12.97 5.50
N MET A 64 -2.31 12.51 4.95
CA MET A 64 -1.52 13.26 3.96
C MET A 64 -2.34 13.61 2.70
N LEU A 65 -3.19 12.71 2.23
CA LEU A 65 -4.11 12.94 1.12
C LEU A 65 -5.20 13.96 1.50
N HIS A 66 -5.80 13.80 2.68
CA HIS A 66 -6.86 14.65 3.19
C HIS A 66 -6.39 16.11 3.36
N GLU A 67 -5.20 16.32 3.93
CA GLU A 67 -4.58 17.63 4.10
C GLU A 67 -4.33 18.36 2.75
N ARG A 68 -4.24 17.61 1.65
CA ARG A 68 -4.09 18.14 0.28
C ARG A 68 -5.41 18.28 -0.48
N GLY A 69 -6.54 18.14 0.21
CA GLY A 69 -7.88 18.32 -0.34
C GLY A 69 -8.42 17.11 -1.10
N PHE A 70 -7.79 15.94 -0.97
CA PHE A 70 -8.33 14.71 -1.55
C PHE A 70 -9.40 14.09 -0.65
N ARG A 71 -10.44 13.55 -1.25
CA ARG A 71 -11.48 12.74 -0.59
C ARG A 71 -11.47 11.32 -1.11
N MET A 72 -11.72 10.34 -0.24
CA MET A 72 -11.87 8.95 -0.63
C MET A 72 -13.18 8.80 -1.44
N ALA A 73 -13.07 8.34 -2.68
CA ALA A 73 -14.19 8.12 -3.59
C ALA A 73 -14.68 6.67 -3.56
N GLY A 74 -13.83 5.72 -3.17
CA GLY A 74 -14.19 4.32 -3.07
C GLY A 74 -13.04 3.44 -2.61
N SER A 75 -13.35 2.19 -2.33
CA SER A 75 -12.37 1.17 -1.99
C SER A 75 -12.79 -0.18 -2.58
N CYS A 76 -11.80 -1.04 -2.82
CA CYS A 76 -12.00 -2.40 -3.27
C CYS A 76 -10.98 -3.32 -2.60
N GLY A 77 -11.40 -4.53 -2.26
CA GLY A 77 -10.51 -5.58 -1.79
C GLY A 77 -10.55 -6.75 -2.76
N SER A 78 -9.39 -7.18 -3.24
CA SER A 78 -9.25 -8.42 -4.01
C SER A 78 -8.31 -9.39 -3.29
N GLY A 79 -8.60 -10.68 -3.41
CA GLY A 79 -7.77 -11.76 -2.89
C GLY A 79 -7.38 -12.69 -4.02
N THR A 80 -6.09 -12.96 -4.18
CA THR A 80 -5.60 -14.01 -5.08
C THR A 80 -4.82 -15.04 -4.27
N ALA A 81 -4.78 -16.29 -4.74
CA ALA A 81 -3.94 -17.30 -4.11
C ALA A 81 -2.48 -16.80 -4.08
N GLY A 82 -1.84 -16.98 -2.94
CA GLY A 82 -0.42 -16.70 -2.74
C GLY A 82 0.45 -17.64 -3.58
N SER A 83 1.75 -17.35 -3.63
CA SER A 83 2.70 -18.22 -4.34
C SER A 83 2.74 -19.62 -3.71
N VAL A 84 2.87 -20.65 -4.54
CA VAL A 84 3.06 -22.05 -4.12
C VAL A 84 4.48 -22.32 -3.60
N ALA A 85 5.36 -21.31 -3.63
CA ALA A 85 6.74 -21.43 -3.17
C ALA A 85 6.82 -21.63 -1.64
N GLU A 86 7.80 -22.42 -1.21
CA GLU A 86 8.02 -22.67 0.22
C GLU A 86 8.21 -21.35 0.98
N PRO A 87 7.47 -21.13 2.09
CA PRO A 87 7.62 -19.93 2.89
C PRO A 87 9.04 -19.85 3.45
N LYS A 88 9.59 -18.64 3.49
CA LYS A 88 10.87 -18.39 4.16
C LYS A 88 10.76 -18.80 5.64
N PRO A 89 11.85 -19.27 6.27
CA PRO A 89 11.85 -19.60 7.70
C PRO A 89 11.31 -18.44 8.54
N GLY A 90 10.32 -18.71 9.39
CA GLY A 90 9.70 -17.71 10.27
C GLY A 90 8.48 -16.98 9.68
N VAL A 91 8.03 -17.32 8.46
CA VAL A 91 6.80 -16.78 7.85
C VAL A 91 5.64 -17.73 8.10
N ASP A 92 4.51 -17.20 8.59
CA ASP A 92 3.27 -17.95 8.80
C ASP A 92 2.70 -18.41 7.45
N THR A 93 2.62 -19.72 7.25
CA THR A 93 2.15 -20.39 6.03
C THR A 93 0.71 -20.01 5.67
N GLU A 94 -0.15 -19.75 6.66
CA GLU A 94 -1.54 -19.34 6.40
C GLU A 94 -1.65 -17.87 6.00
N GLU A 95 -0.81 -16.99 6.55
CA GLU A 95 -0.79 -15.56 6.21
C GLU A 95 -0.34 -15.35 4.76
N ASN A 96 0.61 -16.16 4.29
CA ASN A 96 1.16 -16.06 2.93
C ASN A 96 0.35 -16.82 1.87
N ARG A 97 -0.65 -17.61 2.28
CA ARG A 97 -1.51 -18.41 1.38
C ARG A 97 -2.38 -17.54 0.47
N TRP A 98 -2.58 -16.28 0.81
CA TRP A 98 -3.48 -15.39 0.07
C TRP A 98 -2.92 -13.97 -0.03
N ASN A 99 -2.63 -13.53 -1.26
CA ASN A 99 -2.32 -12.14 -1.53
C ASN A 99 -3.60 -11.32 -1.46
N HIS A 100 -3.72 -10.52 -0.42
CA HIS A 100 -4.83 -9.57 -0.27
C HIS A 100 -4.36 -8.20 -0.75
N TYR A 101 -5.10 -7.63 -1.67
CA TYR A 101 -4.83 -6.33 -2.25
C TYR A 101 -6.03 -5.43 -1.99
N ASN A 102 -5.84 -4.44 -1.11
CA ASN A 102 -6.83 -3.42 -0.83
C ASN A 102 -6.44 -2.15 -1.57
N GLU A 103 -7.39 -1.59 -2.30
CA GLU A 103 -7.25 -0.37 -3.09
C GLU A 103 -8.17 0.68 -2.52
N PHE A 104 -7.65 1.91 -2.41
CA PHE A 104 -8.40 3.07 -1.95
C PHE A 104 -8.21 4.18 -2.99
N VAL A 105 -9.31 4.65 -3.55
CA VAL A 105 -9.32 5.65 -4.63
C VAL A 105 -9.60 7.01 -4.03
N PHE A 106 -8.74 7.98 -4.32
CA PHE A 106 -8.83 9.36 -3.84
C PHE A 106 -8.97 10.32 -5.02
N VAL A 107 -9.83 11.33 -4.86
CA VAL A 107 -10.06 12.37 -5.87
C VAL A 107 -9.99 13.77 -5.25
N ARG A 108 -9.51 14.74 -6.03
CA ARG A 108 -9.50 16.17 -5.70
C ARG A 108 -10.16 16.90 -6.88
N GLU A 109 -11.09 17.81 -6.57
CA GLU A 109 -11.78 18.63 -7.57
C GLU A 109 -10.88 19.73 -8.15
#